data_AF-A0A7S2EFV9-F1
#
_entry.id   AF-A0A7S2EFV9-F1
#
_cell.length_a   1.000
_cell.length_b   1.000
_cell.length_c   1.000
_cell.angle_alpha   90.00
_cell.angle_beta   90.00
_cell.angle_gamma   90.00
#
_symmetry.space_group_name_H-M   'P 1'
#
loop_
_entity.id
_entity.type
_entity.pdbx_description
1 polymer ?
#
loop_
_entity_poly.entity_id
_entity_poly.type
_entity_poly.pdbx_seq_one_letter_code
_entity_poly.pdbx_strand_id
1 'polypeptide(L)'
;PVSYYTVLTAAYGLMIYRVNHAKEKRDGRKTILGDGASLVKVSVALSVPDRQSPESVLSRLKVISDGAKTYHRKGVQDLTSQVALELLRQMDSVTSASSMHVQCSTPSEANVEFNRMSVFERAKFGKETVNNFNGKNNAIEEVPDNDKNQKDSQSTFAVVTMLVSIEGDRTKIPNINSRRDLENALLRIAADSQVEDCLLAAEILWTPEENNEFLSNQNVVSSYPELVVI
;
A
#
# COMPACT_ATOMS: atom_id res chain seq x y z
N PRO A 1 21.27 -30.98 16.78
CA PRO A 1 19.97 -30.29 16.78
C PRO A 1 20.04 -29.02 15.93
N VAL A 2 19.71 -29.15 14.65
CA VAL A 2 19.63 -28.01 13.73
C VAL A 2 18.35 -27.27 14.09
N SER A 3 18.48 -26.07 14.63
CA SER A 3 17.35 -25.19 14.93
C SER A 3 16.80 -24.72 13.58
N TYR A 4 15.65 -25.25 13.19
CA TYR A 4 14.89 -24.72 12.06
C TYR A 4 14.40 -23.34 12.48
N TYR A 5 15.06 -22.29 11.99
CA TYR A 5 14.42 -20.98 11.88
C TYR A 5 13.29 -21.17 10.87
N THR A 6 12.09 -21.44 11.37
CA THR A 6 10.88 -21.30 10.56
C THR A 6 10.79 -19.82 10.21
N VAL A 7 11.36 -19.45 9.07
CA VAL A 7 11.04 -18.19 8.41
C VAL A 7 9.56 -18.31 8.12
N LEU A 8 8.73 -17.72 8.98
CA LEU A 8 7.31 -17.57 8.73
C LEU A 8 7.19 -16.86 7.40
N THR A 9 6.91 -17.63 6.36
CA THR A 9 6.48 -17.14 5.06
C THR A 9 5.12 -16.49 5.29
N ALA A 10 5.12 -15.23 5.70
CA ALA A 10 3.93 -14.42 5.60
C ALA A 10 3.54 -14.41 4.11
N ALA A 11 2.29 -14.73 3.81
CA ALA A 11 1.64 -14.26 2.61
C ALA A 11 1.16 -12.82 2.84
N TYR A 12 0.76 -12.17 1.76
CA TYR A 12 0.71 -10.72 1.68
C TYR A 12 -0.44 -10.29 0.78
N GLY A 13 -1.20 -9.32 1.31
CA GLY A 13 -2.25 -8.61 0.62
C GLY A 13 -1.65 -7.71 -0.41
N LEU A 14 -1.73 -8.14 -1.66
CA LEU A 14 -1.12 -7.47 -2.77
C LEU A 14 -2.22 -6.94 -3.71
N MET A 15 -2.49 -5.64 -3.61
CA MET A 15 -3.37 -4.98 -4.56
C MET A 15 -2.56 -4.14 -5.54
N ILE A 16 -2.17 -4.79 -6.64
CA ILE A 16 -1.49 -4.12 -7.74
C ILE A 16 -2.55 -3.54 -8.67
N TYR A 17 -2.49 -2.24 -8.92
CA TYR A 17 -3.09 -1.71 -10.12
C TYR A 17 -2.17 -0.79 -10.93
N ARG A 18 -1.79 -1.28 -12.11
CA ARG A 18 -1.09 -0.48 -13.11
C ARG A 18 -2.11 0.20 -14.03
N VAL A 19 -2.12 1.53 -14.08
CA VAL A 19 -2.80 2.24 -15.17
C VAL A 19 -1.92 2.13 -16.42
N ASN A 20 -1.97 0.99 -17.12
CA ASN A 20 -1.28 0.84 -18.40
C ASN A 20 -2.05 1.57 -19.50
N HIS A 21 -1.66 2.80 -19.83
CA HIS A 21 -2.04 3.46 -21.07
C HIS A 21 -0.81 3.72 -21.93
N ALA A 22 -0.26 2.65 -22.50
CA ALA A 22 0.84 2.68 -23.48
C ALA A 22 0.49 3.37 -24.82
N LYS A 23 -0.62 4.12 -24.90
CA LYS A 23 -1.11 4.73 -26.16
C LYS A 23 -1.14 6.25 -26.19
N GLU A 24 -1.09 6.95 -25.05
CA GLU A 24 -1.07 8.41 -25.05
C GLU A 24 0.33 8.93 -24.74
N LYS A 25 0.82 9.80 -25.63
CA LYS A 25 2.09 10.50 -25.42
C LYS A 25 1.88 11.58 -24.37
N ARG A 26 2.16 11.26 -23.10
CA ARG A 26 2.05 12.18 -21.96
C ARG A 26 3.30 13.02 -21.74
N ASP A 27 4.46 12.57 -22.24
CA ASP A 27 5.70 13.33 -22.13
C ASP A 27 5.56 14.71 -22.80
N GLY A 28 5.83 15.76 -22.03
CA GLY A 28 5.68 17.15 -22.46
C GLY A 28 4.28 17.74 -22.27
N ARG A 29 3.31 16.97 -21.75
CA ARG A 29 2.02 17.49 -21.30
C ARG A 29 2.22 18.25 -19.98
N LYS A 30 1.57 19.41 -19.86
CA LYS A 30 1.43 20.16 -18.61
C LYS A 30 0.05 19.89 -18.04
N THR A 31 -0.03 19.48 -16.77
CA THR A 31 -1.30 19.22 -16.08
C THR A 31 -1.60 20.34 -15.08
N ILE A 32 -2.77 20.28 -14.44
CA ILE A 32 -3.12 21.15 -13.30
C ILE A 32 -2.12 20.98 -12.15
N LEU A 33 -1.50 19.79 -12.03
CA LEU A 33 -0.50 19.48 -11.02
C LEU A 33 0.94 19.84 -11.46
N GLY A 34 1.12 20.42 -12.65
CA GLY A 34 2.41 20.92 -13.12
C GLY A 34 3.02 20.07 -14.23
N ASP A 35 4.35 20.11 -14.30
CA ASP A 35 5.13 19.43 -15.34
C ASP A 35 5.81 18.17 -14.76
N GLY A 36 6.12 17.18 -15.60
CA GLY A 36 6.81 15.95 -15.18
C GLY A 36 5.91 15.01 -14.38
N ALA A 37 6.46 14.35 -13.35
CA ALA A 37 5.71 13.45 -12.48
C ALA A 37 6.33 13.35 -11.08
N SER A 38 5.48 13.21 -10.06
CA SER A 38 5.86 12.97 -8.67
C SER A 38 5.53 11.53 -8.30
N LEU A 39 6.54 10.80 -7.84
CA LEU A 39 6.40 9.46 -7.29
C LEU A 39 6.48 9.55 -5.77
N VAL A 40 5.48 9.02 -5.08
CA VAL A 40 5.38 9.04 -3.62
C VAL A 40 5.21 7.63 -3.09
N LYS A 41 5.95 7.30 -2.03
CA LYS A 41 5.75 6.10 -1.22
C LYS A 41 5.43 6.52 0.20
N VAL A 42 4.42 5.90 0.80
CA VAL A 42 4.14 6.00 2.24
C VAL A 42 3.94 4.59 2.78
N SER A 43 4.68 4.24 3.83
CA SER A 43 4.51 2.99 4.57
C SER A 43 4.07 3.32 5.99
N VAL A 44 3.07 2.63 6.50
CA VAL A 44 2.46 2.87 7.82
C VAL A 44 2.34 1.55 8.57
N ALA A 45 2.88 1.49 9.78
CA ALA A 45 2.61 0.38 10.71
C ALA A 45 1.53 0.77 11.72
N LEU A 46 0.60 -0.15 11.94
CA LEU A 46 -0.54 0.02 12.84
C LEU A 46 -0.60 -1.14 13.83
N SER A 47 -0.98 -0.85 15.07
CA SER A 47 -1.43 -1.87 16.01
C SER A 47 -2.85 -2.29 15.65
N VAL A 48 -3.11 -3.59 15.62
CA VAL A 48 -4.43 -4.16 15.37
C VAL A 48 -4.78 -5.02 16.59
N PRO A 49 -5.53 -4.51 17.57
CA PRO A 49 -5.85 -5.26 18.79
C PRO A 49 -6.75 -6.49 18.53
N ASP A 50 -7.63 -6.37 17.54
CA ASP A 50 -8.52 -7.44 17.10
C ASP A 50 -8.65 -7.39 15.58
N ARG A 51 -7.99 -8.33 14.89
CA ARG A 51 -8.05 -8.41 13.42
C ARG A 51 -9.42 -8.81 12.87
N GLN A 52 -10.25 -9.47 13.67
CA GLN A 52 -11.57 -9.93 13.25
C GLN A 52 -12.63 -8.85 13.40
N SER A 53 -12.30 -7.76 14.10
CA SER A 53 -13.15 -6.59 14.17
C SER A 53 -13.39 -6.03 12.76
N PRO A 54 -14.65 -5.77 12.37
CA PRO A 54 -14.98 -5.15 11.09
C PRO A 54 -14.39 -3.73 10.95
N GLU A 55 -14.05 -3.09 12.07
CA GLU A 55 -13.42 -1.77 12.14
C GLU A 55 -11.89 -1.85 12.10
N SER A 56 -11.30 -3.04 12.11
CA SER A 56 -9.86 -3.22 11.98
C SER A 56 -9.39 -2.77 10.59
N VAL A 57 -8.22 -2.14 10.51
CA VAL A 57 -7.64 -1.71 9.22
C VAL A 57 -7.58 -2.86 8.21
N LEU A 58 -7.28 -4.10 8.64
CA LEU A 58 -7.23 -5.26 7.76
C LEU A 58 -8.59 -5.61 7.15
N SER A 59 -9.65 -5.62 7.97
CA SER A 59 -11.01 -5.88 7.51
C SER A 59 -11.51 -4.75 6.59
N ARG A 60 -11.21 -3.50 6.93
CA ARG A 60 -11.56 -2.32 6.12
C ARG A 60 -10.85 -2.33 4.77
N LEU A 61 -9.55 -2.64 4.74
CA LEU A 61 -8.78 -2.76 3.50
C LEU A 61 -9.29 -3.91 2.63
N LYS A 62 -9.66 -5.06 3.22
CA LYS A 62 -10.28 -6.17 2.49
C LYS A 62 -11.58 -5.73 1.80
N VAL A 63 -12.48 -5.05 2.52
CA VAL A 63 -13.74 -4.55 1.95
C VAL A 63 -13.50 -3.54 0.83
N ILE A 64 -12.57 -2.59 1.03
CA ILE A 64 -12.21 -1.61 -0.01
C ILE A 64 -11.63 -2.33 -1.24
N SER A 65 -10.77 -3.32 -1.02
CA SER A 65 -10.13 -4.09 -2.07
C SER A 65 -11.14 -4.89 -2.90
N ASP A 66 -12.03 -5.64 -2.22
CA ASP A 66 -13.03 -6.49 -2.86
C ASP A 66 -14.03 -5.67 -3.70
N GLY A 67 -14.30 -4.42 -3.32
CA GLY A 67 -15.18 -3.50 -4.04
C GLY A 67 -14.53 -2.69 -5.17
N ALA A 68 -13.19 -2.75 -5.31
CA ALA A 68 -12.48 -1.85 -6.20
C ALA A 68 -12.60 -2.25 -7.68
N LYS A 69 -12.88 -1.26 -8.54
CA LYS A 69 -12.93 -1.43 -10.00
C LYS A 69 -11.56 -1.16 -10.63
N THR A 70 -10.63 -2.08 -10.42
CA THR A 70 -9.23 -1.98 -10.90
C THR A 70 -9.07 -2.40 -12.37
N TYR A 71 -10.00 -2.02 -13.25
CA TYR A 71 -9.89 -2.21 -14.70
C TYR A 71 -9.94 -0.90 -15.48
N HIS A 72 -10.20 0.24 -14.81
CA HIS A 72 -10.08 1.57 -15.40
C HIS A 72 -9.51 2.58 -14.39
N ARG A 73 -8.88 3.65 -14.90
CA ARG A 73 -8.17 4.66 -14.08
C ARG A 73 -8.99 5.16 -12.90
N LYS A 74 -10.25 5.56 -13.14
CA LYS A 74 -11.12 6.12 -12.09
C LYS A 74 -11.30 5.20 -10.88
N GLY A 75 -11.47 3.89 -11.08
CA GLY A 75 -11.65 2.97 -9.97
C GLY A 75 -10.40 2.84 -9.09
N VAL A 76 -9.23 3.18 -9.64
CA VAL A 76 -7.97 3.14 -8.90
C VAL A 76 -7.63 4.46 -8.27
N GLN A 77 -8.02 5.57 -8.89
CA GLN A 77 -8.08 6.84 -8.18
C GLN A 77 -8.96 6.68 -6.93
N ASP A 78 -10.13 6.05 -7.07
CA ASP A 78 -11.06 5.82 -5.98
C ASP A 78 -10.49 4.89 -4.91
N LEU A 79 -9.87 3.78 -5.31
CA LEU A 79 -9.17 2.87 -4.39
C LEU A 79 -8.04 3.59 -3.63
N THR A 80 -7.17 4.30 -4.35
CA THR A 80 -6.03 5.03 -3.77
C THR A 80 -6.51 6.05 -2.74
N SER A 81 -7.52 6.83 -3.10
CA SER A 81 -8.11 7.83 -2.22
C SER A 81 -8.79 7.20 -1.00
N GLN A 82 -9.56 6.12 -1.20
CA GLN A 82 -10.23 5.39 -0.12
C GLN A 82 -9.25 4.79 0.89
N VAL A 83 -8.15 4.19 0.42
CA VAL A 83 -7.13 3.64 1.31
C VAL A 83 -6.42 4.73 2.10
N ALA A 84 -6.03 5.84 1.45
CA ALA A 84 -5.44 6.98 2.16
C ALA A 84 -6.39 7.55 3.23
N LEU A 85 -7.69 7.67 2.92
CA LEU A 85 -8.71 8.10 3.87
C LEU A 85 -8.96 7.09 4.99
N GLU A 86 -8.86 5.78 4.71
CA GLU A 86 -8.99 4.75 5.74
C GLU A 86 -7.80 4.81 6.71
N LEU A 87 -6.58 4.98 6.21
CA LEU A 87 -5.41 5.19 7.08
C LEU A 87 -5.56 6.45 7.94
N LEU A 88 -6.11 7.55 7.39
CA LEU A 88 -6.45 8.75 8.17
C LEU A 88 -7.47 8.49 9.29
N ARG A 89 -8.45 7.60 9.09
CA ARG A 89 -9.41 7.20 10.15
C ARG A 89 -8.78 6.34 11.23
N GLN A 90 -7.73 5.60 10.88
CA GLN A 90 -7.02 4.67 11.77
C GLN A 90 -5.79 5.31 12.46
N MET A 91 -5.71 6.65 12.49
CA MET A 91 -4.52 7.37 12.94
C MET A 91 -4.14 7.11 14.41
N ASP A 92 -5.12 6.84 15.26
CA ASP A 92 -4.89 6.45 16.65
C ASP A 92 -4.18 5.09 16.79
N SER A 93 -4.32 4.22 15.78
CA SER A 93 -3.69 2.90 15.73
C SER A 93 -2.28 2.94 15.15
N VAL A 94 -1.85 4.06 14.56
CA VAL A 94 -0.54 4.19 13.92
C VAL A 94 0.58 4.26 14.95
N THR A 95 1.58 3.40 14.78
CA THR A 95 2.76 3.33 15.65
C THR A 95 4.02 3.89 15.00
N SER A 96 4.18 3.68 13.69
CA SER A 96 5.34 4.16 12.93
C SER A 96 4.99 4.35 11.47
N ALA A 97 5.75 5.21 10.79
CA ALA A 97 5.56 5.47 9.36
C ALA A 97 6.87 5.91 8.70
N SER A 98 6.88 5.84 7.37
CA SER A 98 7.95 6.39 6.53
C SER A 98 7.38 6.90 5.22
N SER A 99 8.15 7.77 4.57
CA SER A 99 7.80 8.36 3.29
C SER A 99 9.00 8.47 2.38
N MET A 100 8.76 8.41 1.07
CA MET A 100 9.74 8.73 0.05
C MET A 100 9.06 9.52 -1.06
N HIS A 101 9.76 10.52 -1.60
CA HIS A 101 9.30 11.31 -2.74
C HIS A 101 10.42 11.40 -3.78
N VAL A 102 10.09 11.11 -5.03
CA VAL A 102 10.98 11.25 -6.18
C VAL A 102 10.28 12.10 -7.22
N GLN A 103 10.93 13.18 -7.62
CA GLN A 103 10.49 13.99 -8.75
C GLN A 103 11.16 13.47 -10.02
N CYS A 104 10.36 13.23 -11.05
CA CYS A 104 10.81 12.83 -12.38
C CYS A 104 10.52 13.95 -13.38
N SER A 105 11.39 14.07 -14.38
CA SER A 105 11.26 15.08 -15.44
C SER A 105 10.15 14.72 -16.42
N THR A 106 9.86 13.43 -16.59
CA THR A 106 8.81 12.95 -17.50
C THR A 106 7.97 11.83 -16.87
N PRO A 107 6.71 11.66 -17.31
CA PRO A 107 5.89 10.48 -16.99
C PRO A 107 6.56 9.15 -17.35
N SER A 108 7.28 9.08 -18.47
CA SER A 108 8.01 7.87 -18.87
C SER A 108 9.13 7.50 -17.88
N GLU A 109 9.90 8.47 -17.40
CA GLU A 109 10.92 8.26 -16.36
C GLU A 109 10.28 7.77 -15.06
N ALA A 110 9.18 8.41 -14.63
CA ALA A 110 8.45 8.00 -13.44
C ALA A 110 7.90 6.57 -13.52
N ASN A 111 7.51 6.10 -14.70
CA ASN A 111 7.08 4.72 -14.89
C ASN A 111 8.23 3.72 -14.69
N VAL A 112 9.44 4.04 -15.17
CA VAL A 112 10.63 3.20 -14.93
C VAL A 112 10.94 3.15 -13.43
N GLU A 113 10.95 4.31 -12.76
CA GLU A 113 11.26 4.40 -11.34
C GLU A 113 10.19 3.73 -10.47
N PHE A 114 8.90 3.91 -10.79
CA PHE A 114 7.80 3.21 -10.14
C PHE A 114 7.99 1.70 -10.22
N ASN A 115 8.34 1.16 -11.41
CA ASN A 115 8.56 -0.27 -11.57
C ASN A 115 9.73 -0.79 -10.73
N ARG A 116 10.82 0.00 -10.63
CA ARG A 116 11.96 -0.31 -9.77
C ARG A 116 11.53 -0.39 -8.30
N MET A 117 10.85 0.64 -7.80
CA MET A 117 10.38 0.69 -6.41
C MET A 117 9.36 -0.40 -6.10
N SER A 118 8.45 -0.68 -7.03
CA SER A 118 7.46 -1.76 -6.94
C SER A 118 8.13 -3.12 -6.73
N VAL A 119 9.20 -3.42 -7.49
CA VAL A 119 9.96 -4.68 -7.31
C VAL A 119 10.64 -4.73 -5.95
N PHE A 120 11.23 -3.63 -5.46
CA PHE A 120 11.87 -3.60 -4.15
C PHE A 120 10.86 -3.83 -3.01
N GLU A 121 9.67 -3.22 -3.07
CA GLU A 121 8.65 -3.45 -2.06
C GLU A 121 8.11 -4.88 -2.12
N ARG A 122 7.86 -5.41 -3.33
CA ARG A 122 7.41 -6.81 -3.48
C ARG A 122 8.44 -7.84 -3.05
N ALA A 123 9.73 -7.54 -3.16
CA ALA A 123 10.80 -8.44 -2.72
C ALA A 123 10.83 -8.67 -1.21
N LYS A 124 10.13 -7.83 -0.41
CA LYS A 124 9.92 -8.07 1.02
C LYS A 124 8.97 -9.25 1.27
N PHE A 125 8.26 -9.72 0.25
CA PHE A 125 7.19 -10.72 0.35
C PHE A 125 7.65 -12.10 -0.10
N GLY A 126 7.36 -13.12 0.72
CA GLY A 126 7.71 -14.52 0.42
C GLY A 126 6.70 -15.24 -0.47
N LYS A 127 5.43 -14.82 -0.44
CA LYS A 127 4.30 -15.36 -1.23
C LYS A 127 3.26 -14.25 -1.46
N GLU A 128 2.73 -14.15 -2.68
CA GLU A 128 1.67 -13.22 -3.06
C GLU A 128 0.31 -13.97 -3.09
N THR A 129 -0.69 -13.51 -2.34
CA THR A 129 -1.95 -14.26 -2.12
C THR A 129 -3.15 -13.72 -2.89
N VAL A 130 -3.24 -12.40 -3.02
CA VAL A 130 -4.18 -11.74 -3.91
C VAL A 130 -3.38 -10.99 -4.95
N ASN A 131 -3.73 -11.15 -6.22
CA ASN A 131 -3.18 -10.31 -7.28
C ASN A 131 -4.33 -9.87 -8.18
N ASN A 132 -4.91 -8.70 -7.87
CA ASN A 132 -5.95 -8.07 -8.69
C ASN A 132 -5.35 -7.33 -9.90
N PHE A 133 -4.45 -8.01 -10.63
CA PHE A 133 -3.86 -7.48 -11.85
C PHE A 133 -4.91 -7.43 -12.95
N ASN A 134 -5.26 -6.22 -13.39
CA ASN A 134 -6.10 -5.99 -14.56
C ASN A 134 -7.51 -6.62 -14.45
N GLY A 135 -8.12 -6.57 -13.26
CA GLY A 135 -9.46 -7.09 -12.98
C GLY A 135 -9.59 -8.61 -12.96
N LYS A 136 -8.47 -9.36 -12.93
CA LYS A 136 -8.47 -10.81 -12.72
C LYS A 136 -8.15 -11.10 -11.26
N ASN A 137 -9.13 -11.62 -10.53
CA ASN A 137 -8.95 -12.08 -9.17
C ASN A 137 -8.29 -13.46 -9.22
N ASN A 138 -6.97 -13.52 -9.07
CA ASN A 138 -6.26 -14.78 -8.86
C ASN A 138 -6.08 -14.97 -7.35
N ALA A 139 -7.17 -15.12 -6.60
CA ALA A 139 -7.09 -15.58 -5.22
C ALA A 139 -6.71 -17.07 -5.27
N ILE A 140 -5.61 -17.44 -4.61
CA ILE A 140 -5.31 -18.87 -4.38
C ILE A 140 -6.32 -19.32 -3.31
N GLU A 141 -7.09 -20.38 -3.60
CA GLU A 141 -8.09 -20.91 -2.67
C GLU A 141 -7.49 -21.18 -1.30
N GLU A 142 -8.12 -20.62 -0.26
CA GLU A 142 -7.78 -20.87 1.15
C GLU A 142 -7.90 -22.38 1.43
N VAL A 143 -6.84 -22.99 1.95
CA VAL A 143 -6.94 -24.33 2.54
C VAL A 143 -7.70 -24.19 3.85
N PRO A 144 -8.83 -24.91 4.06
CA PRO A 144 -9.61 -24.76 5.28
C PRO A 144 -8.79 -25.25 6.48
N ASP A 145 -8.52 -24.34 7.41
CA ASP A 145 -7.88 -24.67 8.67
C ASP A 145 -8.90 -25.32 9.62
N ASN A 146 -8.59 -26.55 10.04
CA ASN A 146 -9.44 -27.36 10.91
C ASN A 146 -9.08 -27.19 12.40
N ASP A 147 -8.15 -26.30 12.78
CA ASP A 147 -7.70 -26.19 14.16
C ASP A 147 -8.38 -25.05 14.93
N LYS A 148 -9.63 -25.29 15.36
CA LYS A 148 -10.45 -24.37 16.17
C LYS A 148 -10.03 -24.28 17.64
N ASN A 149 -8.73 -24.34 17.97
CA ASN A 149 -8.27 -24.31 19.35
C ASN A 149 -7.01 -23.47 19.55
N GLN A 150 -7.11 -22.15 19.37
CA GLN A 150 -6.28 -21.22 20.14
C GLN A 150 -7.01 -19.90 20.33
N LYS A 151 -7.51 -19.72 21.56
CA LYS A 151 -8.08 -18.48 22.09
C LYS A 151 -6.96 -17.50 22.48
N ASP A 152 -5.86 -17.52 21.73
CA ASP A 152 -4.76 -16.56 21.87
C ASP A 152 -5.11 -15.31 21.07
N SER A 153 -4.77 -14.16 21.63
CA SER A 153 -5.29 -12.86 21.19
C SER A 153 -5.11 -12.68 19.67
N GLN A 154 -6.20 -12.37 18.97
CA GLN A 154 -6.23 -12.00 17.55
C GLN A 154 -5.55 -10.65 17.26
N SER A 155 -4.77 -10.13 18.21
CA SER A 155 -3.97 -8.92 18.02
C SER A 155 -2.83 -9.20 17.08
N THR A 156 -2.42 -8.20 16.29
CA THR A 156 -1.26 -8.24 15.42
C THR A 156 -0.81 -6.81 15.10
N PHE A 157 0.27 -6.67 14.35
CA PHE A 157 0.57 -5.43 13.64
C PHE A 157 0.11 -5.54 12.20
N ALA A 158 -0.18 -4.41 11.57
CA ALA A 158 -0.35 -4.32 10.14
C ALA A 158 0.67 -3.34 9.57
N VAL A 159 1.22 -3.63 8.40
CA VAL A 159 1.97 -2.64 7.62
C VAL A 159 1.26 -2.43 6.30
N VAL A 160 0.98 -1.17 5.97
CA VAL A 160 0.34 -0.75 4.72
C VAL A 160 1.31 0.14 3.96
N THR A 161 1.66 -0.23 2.72
CA THR A 161 2.52 0.54 1.83
C THR A 161 1.74 1.00 0.61
N MET A 162 1.69 2.31 0.39
CA MET A 162 1.15 2.94 -0.81
C MET A 162 2.31 3.48 -1.66
N LEU A 163 2.39 3.05 -2.91
CA LEU A 163 3.29 3.61 -3.92
C LEU A 163 2.45 4.23 -5.02
N VAL A 164 2.58 5.53 -5.26
CA VAL A 164 1.68 6.29 -6.14
C VAL A 164 2.51 7.19 -7.07
N SER A 165 2.25 7.13 -8.36
CA SER A 165 2.83 8.00 -9.38
C SER A 165 1.76 8.92 -9.93
N ILE A 166 1.96 10.24 -9.81
CA ILE A 166 1.02 11.26 -10.24
C ILE A 166 1.73 12.23 -11.18
N GLU A 167 1.12 12.51 -12.33
CA GLU A 167 1.62 13.48 -13.31
C GLU A 167 1.60 14.90 -12.72
N GLY A 168 2.69 15.64 -12.93
CA GLY A 168 2.95 16.95 -12.33
C GLY A 168 4.06 16.93 -11.28
N ASP A 169 4.46 18.11 -10.80
CA ASP A 169 5.53 18.30 -9.82
C ASP A 169 5.02 18.80 -8.47
N ARG A 170 3.70 18.95 -8.33
CA ARG A 170 3.10 19.52 -7.13
C ARG A 170 2.89 18.49 -6.04
N THR A 171 2.78 17.20 -6.33
CA THR A 171 2.49 16.12 -5.35
C THR A 171 3.72 15.77 -4.50
N LYS A 172 4.21 16.76 -3.76
CA LYS A 172 5.32 16.63 -2.83
C LYS A 172 4.77 16.29 -1.44
N ILE A 173 5.31 15.24 -0.83
CA ILE A 173 5.01 14.85 0.55
C ILE A 173 6.23 15.10 1.45
N PRO A 174 6.03 15.44 2.73
CA PRO A 174 7.12 15.65 3.67
C PRO A 174 7.81 14.33 4.03
N ASN A 175 9.02 14.43 4.58
CA ASN A 175 9.59 13.32 5.34
C ASN A 175 8.77 13.15 6.64
N ILE A 176 8.22 11.97 6.87
CA ILE A 176 7.37 11.70 8.03
C ILE A 176 8.22 11.56 9.29
N ASN A 177 8.05 12.51 10.22
CA ASN A 177 8.66 12.48 11.55
C ASN A 177 7.64 12.70 12.68
N SER A 178 6.35 12.85 12.33
CA SER A 178 5.25 13.06 13.25
C SER A 178 3.92 12.59 12.64
N ARG A 179 2.91 12.37 13.49
CA ARG A 179 1.52 12.11 13.01
C ARG A 179 1.02 13.17 12.03
N ARG A 180 1.32 14.45 12.28
CA ARG A 180 0.92 15.55 11.38
C ARG A 180 1.55 15.44 10.00
N ASP A 181 2.80 14.99 9.90
CA ASP A 181 3.44 14.79 8.60
C ASP A 181 2.78 13.65 7.83
N LEU A 182 2.46 12.55 8.52
CA LEU A 182 1.72 11.43 7.93
C LEU A 182 0.32 11.87 7.47
N GLU A 183 -0.42 12.60 8.31
CA GLU A 183 -1.73 13.16 7.97
C GLU A 183 -1.65 14.00 6.70
N ASN A 184 -0.68 14.92 6.62
CA ASN A 184 -0.46 15.76 5.44
C ASN A 184 -0.14 14.92 4.19
N ALA A 185 0.71 13.90 4.32
CA ALA A 185 1.06 13.02 3.22
C ALA A 185 -0.15 12.22 2.71
N LEU A 186 -0.95 11.64 3.60
CA LEU A 186 -2.15 10.87 3.26
C LEU A 186 -3.24 11.76 2.64
N LEU A 187 -3.49 12.95 3.21
CA LEU A 187 -4.42 13.93 2.63
C LEU A 187 -4.00 14.32 1.21
N ARG A 188 -2.69 14.51 1.00
CA ARG A 188 -2.14 14.84 -0.32
C ARG A 188 -2.36 13.72 -1.32
N ILE A 189 -2.06 12.48 -0.96
CA ILE A 189 -2.31 11.30 -1.80
C ILE A 189 -3.79 11.18 -2.12
N ALA A 190 -4.66 11.34 -1.12
CA ALA A 190 -6.11 11.21 -1.29
C ALA A 190 -6.68 12.25 -2.27
N ALA A 191 -6.19 13.50 -2.20
CA ALA A 191 -6.64 14.60 -3.06
C ALA A 191 -6.01 14.53 -4.47
N ASP A 192 -4.68 14.45 -4.56
CA ASP A 192 -3.98 14.59 -5.84
C ASP A 192 -4.21 13.37 -6.76
N SER A 193 -4.46 12.18 -6.19
CA SER A 193 -4.84 11.00 -6.99
C SER A 193 -6.17 11.18 -7.73
N GLN A 194 -7.03 12.09 -7.29
CA GLN A 194 -8.34 12.37 -7.88
C GLN A 194 -8.33 13.49 -8.92
N VAL A 195 -7.19 14.15 -9.15
CA VAL A 195 -7.10 15.26 -10.09
C VAL A 195 -7.08 14.74 -11.52
N GLU A 196 -8.15 15.01 -12.26
CA GLU A 196 -8.34 14.64 -13.66
C GLU A 196 -7.90 13.19 -13.94
N ASP A 197 -7.07 12.98 -14.96
CA ASP A 197 -6.44 11.72 -15.32
C ASP A 197 -4.98 11.63 -14.86
N CYS A 198 -4.54 12.48 -13.91
CA CYS A 198 -3.13 12.64 -13.53
C CYS A 198 -2.54 11.41 -12.83
N LEU A 199 -3.34 10.55 -12.20
CA LEU A 199 -2.83 9.33 -11.57
C LEU A 199 -2.22 8.38 -12.61
N LEU A 200 -0.89 8.27 -12.67
CA LEU A 200 -0.15 7.45 -13.62
C LEU A 200 -0.08 5.98 -13.22
N ALA A 201 0.09 5.69 -11.92
CA ALA A 201 0.13 4.32 -11.39
C ALA A 201 -0.11 4.34 -9.87
N ALA A 202 -0.65 3.26 -9.32
CA ALA A 202 -0.78 3.08 -7.87
C ALA A 202 -0.62 1.62 -7.46
N GLU A 203 0.07 1.38 -6.36
CA GLU A 203 0.22 0.07 -5.77
C GLU A 203 -0.01 0.16 -4.27
N ILE A 204 -0.82 -0.76 -3.76
CA ILE A 204 -1.20 -0.81 -2.36
C ILE A 204 -0.90 -2.22 -1.87
N LEU A 205 -0.07 -2.28 -0.84
CA LEU A 205 0.45 -3.50 -0.25
C LEU A 205 0.07 -3.49 1.21
N TRP A 206 -0.42 -4.61 1.75
CA TRP A 206 -0.55 -4.75 3.19
C TRP A 206 -0.21 -6.15 3.68
N THR A 207 0.15 -6.23 4.95
CA THR A 207 0.44 -7.47 5.68
C THR A 207 0.01 -7.32 7.13
N PRO A 208 -0.46 -8.40 7.78
CA PRO A 208 -0.77 -9.71 7.21
C PRO A 208 -2.03 -9.69 6.34
N GLU A 209 -2.23 -10.72 5.50
CA GLU A 209 -3.47 -10.92 4.74
C GLU A 209 -4.23 -12.17 5.17
N GLU A 210 -3.57 -13.33 5.26
CA GLU A 210 -4.24 -14.58 5.61
C GLU A 210 -4.63 -14.59 7.11
N ASN A 211 -5.78 -15.19 7.45
CA ASN A 211 -6.32 -15.20 8.83
C ASN A 211 -5.43 -15.90 9.87
N ASN A 212 -4.54 -16.77 9.42
CA ASN A 212 -3.58 -17.52 10.24
C ASN A 212 -2.22 -16.80 10.37
N GLU A 213 -2.02 -15.66 9.70
CA GLU A 213 -0.77 -14.92 9.75
C GLU A 213 -0.73 -13.92 10.90
N PHE A 214 0.45 -13.75 11.46
CA PHE A 214 0.69 -12.78 12.51
C PHE A 214 1.98 -12.02 12.24
N LEU A 215 1.89 -10.69 12.29
CA LEU A 215 3.04 -9.81 12.25
C LEU A 215 3.34 -9.29 13.66
N SER A 216 4.52 -9.63 14.17
CA SER A 216 5.03 -9.12 15.43
C SER A 216 5.70 -7.76 15.25
N ASN A 217 5.80 -6.96 16.32
CA ASN A 217 6.57 -5.71 16.28
C ASN A 217 8.05 -5.94 15.90
N GLN A 218 8.65 -7.05 16.35
CA GLN A 218 10.03 -7.40 15.96
C GLN A 218 10.16 -7.64 14.46
N ASN A 219 9.16 -8.27 13.85
CA ASN A 219 9.11 -8.48 12.40
C ASN A 219 8.89 -7.17 11.64
N VAL A 220 8.08 -6.24 12.18
CA VAL A 220 7.95 -4.89 11.59
C VAL A 220 9.32 -4.21 11.55
N VAL A 221 10.05 -4.19 12.66
CA VAL A 221 11.37 -3.54 12.75
C VAL A 221 12.40 -4.20 11.83
N SER A 222 12.38 -5.52 11.68
CA SER A 222 13.36 -6.23 10.83
C SER A 222 13.04 -6.14 9.33
N SER A 223 11.77 -6.21 8.95
CA SER A 223 11.32 -6.17 7.55
C SER A 223 11.13 -4.74 7.00
N TYR A 224 10.91 -3.77 7.87
CA TYR A 224 10.68 -2.36 7.53
C TYR A 224 11.57 -1.42 8.36
N PRO A 225 12.91 -1.53 8.24
CA PRO A 225 13.84 -0.73 9.03
C PRO A 225 13.77 0.78 8.75
N GLU A 226 13.12 1.20 7.66
CA GLU A 226 12.89 2.60 7.31
C GLU A 226 11.78 3.27 8.13
N LEU A 227 10.93 2.51 8.83
CA LEU A 227 9.82 3.07 9.61
C LEU A 227 10.31 3.77 10.87
N VAL A 228 9.81 4.98 11.11
CA VAL A 228 10.12 5.78 12.30
C VAL A 228 8.89 5.91 13.17
N VAL A 229 9.05 5.79 14.49
CA VAL A 229 7.97 5.95 15.47
C VAL A 229 7.48 7.40 15.51
N ILE A 230 6.16 7.62 15.52
CA ILE A 230 5.52 8.95 15.40
C ILE A 230 4.36 9.21 16.37
#